data_AF-A0A355SGV8-F1
#
_entry.id   AF-A0A355SGV8-F1
#
_cell.length_a   1.000
_cell.length_b   1.000
_cell.length_c   1.000
_cell.angle_alpha   90.00
_cell.angle_beta   90.00
_cell.angle_gamma   90.00
#
_symmetry.space_group_name_H-M   'P 1'
#
loop_
_entity.id
_entity.type
_entity.pdbx_description
1 polymer ?
#
loop_
_entity_poly.entity_id
_entity_poly.type
_entity_poly.pdbx_seq_one_letter_code
_entity_poly.pdbx_strand_id
1 'polypeptide(L)' 'MAKVIDCRGLECPKPVIITKKGLEEIDSGDVVTIVDN' A
#
# COMPACT_ATOMS: atom_id res chain seq x y z
N MET A 1 -8.02 7.87 10.10
CA MET A 1 -7.89 6.40 10.16
C MET A 1 -7.00 6.01 8.99
N ALA A 2 -5.89 5.32 9.22
CA ALA A 2 -4.96 4.97 8.14
C ALA A 2 -5.45 3.73 7.38
N LYS A 3 -5.38 3.76 6.04
CA LYS A 3 -5.70 2.61 5.18
C LYS A 3 -4.53 1.64 5.19
N VAL A 4 -4.72 0.46 5.77
CA VAL A 4 -3.67 -0.56 5.88
C VAL A 4 -3.79 -1.56 4.73
N ILE A 5 -2.68 -1.79 4.03
CA ILE A 5 -2.58 -2.72 2.89
C ILE A 5 -1.49 -3.74 3.20
N ASP A 6 -1.85 -5.02 3.23
CA ASP A 6 -0.88 -6.11 3.40
C ASP A 6 -0.36 -6.56 2.03
N CYS A 7 0.93 -6.35 1.79
CA CYS A 7 1.65 -6.73 0.57
C CYS A 7 2.77 -7.74 0.86
N ARG A 8 2.69 -8.47 1.99
CA ARG A 8 3.63 -9.56 2.28
C ARG A 8 3.55 -10.67 1.23
N GLY A 9 4.68 -11.25 0.86
CA GLY A 9 4.83 -12.25 -0.20
C GLY A 9 4.82 -11.66 -1.61
N LEU A 10 4.72 -10.34 -1.78
CA LEU A 10 4.71 -9.70 -3.09
C LEU A 10 6.10 -9.16 -3.47
N GLU A 11 6.62 -9.65 -4.59
CA GLU A 11 7.88 -9.18 -5.17
C GLU A 11 7.77 -7.76 -5.76
N CYS A 12 8.88 -7.03 -5.72
CA CYS A 12 9.00 -5.72 -6.37
C CYS A 12 8.73 -5.84 -7.88
N PRO A 13 7.93 -4.94 -8.51
CA PRO A 13 7.40 -3.67 -7.99
C PRO A 13 5.97 -3.72 -7.45
N LYS A 14 5.39 -4.91 -7.22
CA LYS A 14 3.97 -5.07 -6.87
C LYS A 14 3.54 -4.27 -5.63
N PRO A 15 4.27 -4.27 -4.48
CA PRO A 15 3.87 -3.49 -3.31
C PRO A 15 3.77 -1.99 -3.58
N VAL A 16 4.67 -1.47 -4.41
CA VAL A 16 4.72 -0.03 -4.76
C VAL A 16 3.50 0.36 -5.58
N ILE A 17 3.13 -0.45 -6.57
CA ILE A 17 1.97 -0.20 -7.43
C ILE A 17 0.68 -0.22 -6.60
N ILE A 18 0.55 -1.18 -5.68
CA ILE A 18 -0.65 -1.31 -4.84
C ILE A 18 -0.74 -0.14 -3.86
N THR A 19 0.38 0.27 -3.25
CA THR A 19 0.43 1.46 -2.37
C THR A 19 -0.02 2.72 -3.12
N LYS A 20 0.48 2.92 -4.34
CA LYS A 20 0.09 4.06 -5.18
C LYS A 20 -1.42 4.07 -5.47
N LYS A 21 -1.99 2.92 -5.85
CA LYS A 21 -3.44 2.80 -6.04
C LYS A 21 -4.21 3.12 -4.76
N GLY A 22 -3.72 2.61 -3.62
CA GLY A 22 -4.31 2.89 -2.32
C GLY A 22 -4.34 4.38 -1.97
N LEU A 23 -3.30 5.12 -2.37
CA LEU A 23 -3.19 6.58 -2.27
C LEU A 23 -4.15 7.31 -3.21
N GLU A 24 -4.30 6.85 -4.45
CA GLU A 24 -5.23 7.42 -5.43
C GLU A 24 -6.71 7.22 -5.05
N GLU A 25 -7.00 6.23 -4.21
CA GLU A 25 -8.36 5.93 -3.72
C GLU A 25 -8.78 6.76 -2.50
N ILE A 26 -7.88 7.53 -1.88
CA ILE A 26 -8.17 8.37 -0.72
C ILE A 26 -8.02 9.85 -1.05
N ASP A 27 -8.94 10.68 -0.56
CA ASP A 27 -8.88 12.15 -0.71
C ASP A 27 -7.94 12.79 0.33
N SER A 28 -7.90 12.22 1.54
CA SER A 28 -7.04 12.67 2.64
C SER A 28 -6.83 11.57 3.67
N GLY A 29 -5.65 11.55 4.28
CA GLY A 29 -5.24 10.58 5.30
C GLY A 29 -3.99 9.80 4.90
N ASP A 30 -3.69 8.75 5.67
CA ASP A 30 -2.47 7.96 5.52
C ASP A 30 -2.77 6.58 4.91
N VAL A 31 -1.85 6.07 4.09
CA VAL A 31 -1.81 4.69 3.62
C VAL A 31 -0.59 4.00 4.23
N VAL A 32 -0.81 2.87 4.88
CA VAL A 32 0.24 2.05 5.50
C VAL A 32 0.33 0.74 4.75
N THR A 33 1.44 0.49 4.06
CA THR A 33 1.66 -0.77 3.36
C THR A 33 2.65 -1.63 4.13
N ILE A 34 2.29 -2.88 4.40
CA ILE A 34 3.14 -3.87 5.07
C ILE A 34 3.81 -4.73 4.00
N VAL A 35 5.13 -4.89 4.09
CA VAL A 35 5.94 -5.74 3.21
C VAL A 35 6.84 -6.65 4.06
N ASP A 36 7.31 -7.75 3.49
CA ASP A 36 8.14 -8.77 4.16
C ASP A 36 9.47 -9.05 3.43
N ASN A 37 9.95 -8.06 2.66
CA ASN A 37 11.20 -8.13 1.91
C ASN A 37 12.24 -7.13 2.42
#